data_AF-A0A8K0KYZ9-F1
#
_entry.id   AF-A0A8K0KYZ9-F1
#
_cell.length_a   1.000
_cell.length_b   1.000
_cell.length_c   1.000
_cell.angle_alpha   90.00
_cell.angle_beta   90.00
_cell.angle_gamma   90.00
#
_symmetry.space_group_name_H-M   'P 1'
#
loop_
_entity.id
_entity.type
_entity.pdbx_description
1 polymer ?
#
loop_
_entity_poly.entity_id
_entity_poly.type
_entity_poly.pdbx_seq_one_letter_code
_entity_poly.pdbx_strand_id
1 'polypeptide(L)'
;MAAADVQQPPAEAAPALPDYLTTPNATLGDKDANWRYGKAPDYSKTRKVWEETKTMSHTAGSLPQLVENLVKNWEVEASFKPDLKDWRTIDHGKYTFAINGGEPQTAEHMLKVGTYNAILDENEYYSPANSDFSSSHKTFKRMMPTFAWEVIEVYSGPPTVTFKWRHWGTMKNDYVGFNNKGEKVTAKAHGGPIDITGITVATVNEAVQLQAVDTYFDPMTMFKQIAPEGIVNLEPVPKDNTLAPDDAIDMSMAERKLANETNAAKDNRPDVVVGRPGEEVHPHPKDMEKQWQPKPGQAVAAPADSGETKLTHEEMSKTLDNDPHGECPFLAAQK
;
A
#
# COMPACT_ATOMS: atom_id res chain seq x y z
N MET A 1 11.32 -18.02 70.39
CA MET A 1 11.80 -17.97 69.01
C MET A 1 10.67 -17.38 68.16
N ALA A 2 10.70 -16.07 67.92
CA ALA A 2 9.74 -15.43 67.03
C ALA A 2 10.19 -15.70 65.58
N ALA A 3 9.28 -16.23 64.76
CA ALA A 3 9.53 -16.43 63.33
C ALA A 3 9.65 -15.06 62.67
N ALA A 4 10.79 -14.81 62.03
CA ALA A 4 11.00 -13.61 61.23
C ALA A 4 10.07 -13.68 60.01
N ASP A 5 9.22 -12.67 59.87
CA ASP A 5 8.37 -12.44 58.72
C ASP A 5 9.27 -12.08 57.53
N VAL A 6 9.46 -13.03 56.62
CA VAL A 6 10.25 -12.81 55.40
C VAL A 6 9.34 -12.12 54.40
N GLN A 7 9.36 -10.80 54.41
CA GLN A 7 8.63 -9.97 53.47
C GLN A 7 9.16 -10.23 52.05
N GLN A 8 8.34 -10.85 51.20
CA GLN A 8 8.64 -11.03 49.79
C GLN A 8 8.93 -9.66 49.14
N PRO A 9 9.95 -9.56 48.27
CA PRO A 9 10.20 -8.34 47.51
C PRO A 9 8.93 -7.92 46.76
N PRO A 10 8.65 -6.60 46.63
CA PRO A 10 7.55 -6.13 45.80
C PRO A 10 7.69 -6.72 44.39
N ALA A 11 6.63 -7.33 43.88
CA ALA A 11 6.58 -7.76 42.49
C ALA A 11 6.92 -6.56 41.60
N GLU A 12 7.91 -6.73 40.72
CA GLU A 12 8.28 -5.74 39.72
C GLU A 12 7.03 -5.35 38.94
N ALA A 13 6.77 -4.05 38.80
CA ALA A 13 5.58 -3.56 38.11
C ALA A 13 5.58 -4.13 36.68
N ALA A 14 4.47 -4.77 36.29
CA ALA A 14 4.33 -5.30 34.94
C ALA A 14 4.67 -4.18 33.93
N PRO A 15 5.49 -4.47 32.90
CA PRO A 15 5.86 -3.46 31.91
C PRO A 15 4.60 -2.84 31.32
N ALA A 16 4.59 -1.52 31.19
CA ALA A 16 3.47 -0.79 30.62
C ALA A 16 3.22 -1.27 29.19
N LEU A 17 1.94 -1.45 28.83
CA LEU A 17 1.56 -1.81 27.48
C LEU A 17 2.05 -0.75 26.49
N PRO A 18 2.55 -1.16 25.30
CA PRO A 18 2.86 -0.22 24.23
C PRO A 18 1.67 0.68 23.86
N ASP A 19 1.97 1.92 23.46
CA ASP A 19 0.98 2.94 23.10
C ASP A 19 0.07 2.52 21.93
N TYR A 20 0.61 1.78 20.96
CA TYR A 20 -0.13 1.23 19.82
C TYR A 20 -1.16 0.17 20.19
N LEU A 21 -1.12 -0.38 21.42
CA LEU A 21 -2.17 -1.25 21.94
C LEU A 21 -3.27 -0.45 22.64
N THR A 22 -2.93 0.68 23.26
CA THR A 22 -3.87 1.47 24.07
C THR A 22 -4.54 2.59 23.27
N THR A 23 -3.97 3.00 22.15
CA THR A 23 -4.42 4.14 21.35
C THR A 23 -4.56 3.74 19.87
N PRO A 24 -5.75 3.88 19.24
CA PRO A 24 -5.99 3.45 17.85
C PRO A 24 -5.23 4.24 16.78
N ASN A 25 -4.65 5.39 17.13
CA ASN A 25 -3.96 6.31 16.22
C ASN A 25 -2.52 6.60 16.70
N ALA A 26 -1.92 5.71 17.49
CA ALA A 26 -0.58 5.93 18.05
C ALA A 26 0.47 6.18 16.96
N THR A 27 0.47 5.38 15.90
CA THR A 27 1.47 5.42 14.82
C THR A 27 1.32 6.65 13.91
N LEU A 28 0.14 7.26 13.86
CA LEU A 28 -0.07 8.54 13.16
C LEU A 28 0.67 9.71 13.85
N GLY A 29 1.03 9.56 15.12
CA GLY A 29 1.78 10.56 15.89
C GLY A 29 3.30 10.52 15.69
N ASP A 30 3.81 9.60 14.87
CA ASP A 30 5.25 9.39 14.71
C ASP A 30 5.87 10.53 13.90
N LYS A 31 6.57 11.45 14.59
CA LYS A 31 7.12 12.67 14.00
C LYS A 31 8.36 12.44 13.13
N ASP A 32 9.12 11.41 13.46
CA ASP A 32 10.39 11.08 12.79
C ASP A 32 10.23 9.94 11.76
N ALA A 33 9.00 9.44 11.57
CA ALA A 33 8.75 8.37 10.61
C ALA A 33 8.94 8.88 9.17
N ASN A 34 9.56 8.05 8.34
CA ASN A 34 9.59 8.28 6.91
C ASN A 34 8.21 7.96 6.33
N TRP A 35 7.50 8.97 5.84
CA TRP A 35 6.16 8.80 5.28
C TRP A 35 6.24 8.66 3.75
N ARG A 36 5.59 7.63 3.19
CA ARG A 36 5.55 7.32 1.75
C ARG A 36 5.15 8.53 0.89
N TYR A 37 4.29 9.39 1.42
CA TYR A 37 3.80 10.62 0.77
C TYR A 37 4.22 11.91 1.50
N GLY A 38 5.33 11.85 2.24
CA GLY A 38 5.92 13.00 2.95
C GLY A 38 5.16 13.48 4.19
N LYS A 39 4.00 12.88 4.52
CA LYS A 39 3.22 13.20 5.73
C LYS A 39 2.41 12.01 6.23
N ALA A 40 2.03 12.07 7.50
CA ALA A 40 1.07 11.14 8.10
C ALA A 40 -0.31 11.23 7.39
N PRO A 41 -1.00 10.10 7.20
CA PRO A 41 -2.32 10.10 6.56
C PRO A 41 -3.43 10.60 7.49
N ASP A 42 -4.55 11.03 6.90
CA ASP A 42 -5.74 11.45 7.64
C ASP A 42 -6.80 10.34 7.68
N TYR A 43 -6.99 9.75 8.86
CA TYR A 43 -7.96 8.69 9.11
C TYR A 43 -9.30 9.22 9.66
N SER A 44 -9.45 10.53 9.88
CA SER A 44 -10.59 11.13 10.60
C SER A 44 -11.96 10.71 10.06
N LYS A 45 -12.13 10.71 8.74
CA LYS A 45 -13.39 10.34 8.08
C LYS A 45 -13.72 8.85 8.24
N THR A 46 -12.76 7.95 8.06
CA THR A 46 -13.04 6.51 8.25
C THR A 46 -13.20 6.17 9.73
N ARG A 47 -12.48 6.86 10.62
CA ARG A 47 -12.74 6.75 12.08
C ARG A 47 -14.15 7.18 12.44
N LYS A 48 -14.65 8.25 11.82
CA LYS A 48 -16.04 8.69 11.98
C LYS A 48 -17.03 7.64 11.47
N VAL A 49 -16.83 7.13 10.26
CA VAL A 49 -17.69 6.05 9.71
C VAL A 49 -17.65 4.81 10.59
N TRP A 50 -16.47 4.41 11.05
CA TRP A 50 -16.30 3.30 11.98
C TRP A 50 -17.09 3.54 13.27
N GLU A 51 -16.93 4.69 13.92
CA GLU A 51 -17.64 5.02 15.17
C GLU A 51 -19.17 5.01 14.98
N GLU A 52 -19.65 5.54 13.85
CA GLU A 52 -21.08 5.62 13.53
C GLU A 52 -21.70 4.28 13.13
N THR A 53 -20.92 3.32 12.63
CA THR A 53 -21.45 2.10 11.98
C THR A 53 -20.90 0.78 12.51
N LYS A 54 -19.98 0.81 13.48
CA LYS A 54 -19.47 -0.38 14.17
C LYS A 54 -20.60 -1.14 14.86
N THR A 55 -20.45 -2.45 14.92
CA THR A 55 -21.39 -3.33 15.62
C THR A 55 -20.89 -3.70 17.02
N MET A 56 -19.60 -3.54 17.26
CA MET A 56 -18.97 -3.88 18.54
C MET A 56 -18.58 -2.66 19.37
N SER A 57 -18.64 -2.83 20.69
CA SER A 57 -18.13 -1.87 21.68
C SER A 57 -17.32 -2.62 22.72
N HIS A 58 -16.00 -2.50 22.65
CA HIS A 58 -15.08 -3.20 23.55
C HIS A 58 -14.87 -2.42 24.84
N THR A 59 -14.78 -3.14 25.97
CA THR A 59 -14.42 -2.55 27.26
C THR A 59 -12.99 -1.98 27.19
N ALA A 60 -12.78 -0.83 27.80
CA ALA A 60 -11.45 -0.21 27.86
C ALA A 60 -10.42 -1.16 28.52
N GLY A 61 -9.26 -1.33 27.90
CA GLY A 61 -8.20 -2.23 28.33
C GLY A 61 -8.49 -3.73 28.09
N SER A 62 -9.64 -4.09 27.51
CA SER A 62 -9.94 -5.47 27.18
C SER A 62 -9.10 -5.96 25.99
N LEU A 63 -8.82 -7.27 25.96
CA LEU A 63 -8.07 -7.89 24.87
C LEU A 63 -8.64 -7.55 23.47
N PRO A 64 -9.96 -7.59 23.21
CA PRO A 64 -10.51 -7.15 21.92
C PRO A 64 -10.15 -5.70 21.56
N GLN A 65 -10.17 -4.77 22.51
CA GLN A 65 -9.75 -3.39 22.25
C GLN A 65 -8.26 -3.31 21.90
N LEU A 66 -7.41 -4.02 22.64
CA LEU A 66 -5.96 -4.01 22.41
C LEU A 66 -5.62 -4.61 21.03
N VAL A 67 -6.27 -5.71 20.65
CA VAL A 67 -6.14 -6.33 19.33
C VAL A 67 -6.62 -5.37 18.25
N GLU A 68 -7.76 -4.70 18.46
CA GLU A 68 -8.31 -3.78 17.47
C GLU A 68 -7.36 -2.60 17.23
N ASN A 69 -6.80 -2.03 18.29
CA ASN A 69 -5.82 -0.96 18.21
C ASN A 69 -4.52 -1.42 17.54
N LEU A 70 -4.04 -2.63 17.85
CA LEU A 70 -2.84 -3.19 17.23
C LEU A 70 -3.00 -3.27 15.71
N VAL A 71 -4.09 -3.87 15.22
CA VAL A 71 -4.34 -4.03 13.77
C VAL A 71 -4.49 -2.67 13.08
N LYS A 72 -5.22 -1.74 13.70
CA LYS A 72 -5.42 -0.38 13.20
C LYS A 72 -4.10 0.39 13.07
N ASN A 73 -3.18 0.21 14.01
CA ASN A 73 -1.86 0.84 13.95
C ASN A 73 -0.94 0.12 12.97
N TRP A 74 -0.92 -1.22 12.99
CA TRP A 74 -0.11 -2.05 12.08
C TRP A 74 -0.38 -1.69 10.63
N GLU A 75 -1.65 -1.52 10.27
CA GLU A 75 -1.96 -1.19 8.89
C GLU A 75 -1.44 0.19 8.48
N VAL A 76 -1.58 1.20 9.35
CA VAL A 76 -1.06 2.54 9.05
C VAL A 76 0.44 2.46 8.73
N GLU A 77 1.17 1.64 9.48
CA GLU A 77 2.59 1.38 9.21
C GLU A 77 2.78 0.66 7.88
N ALA A 78 2.05 -0.43 7.66
CA ALA A 78 2.13 -1.26 6.46
C ALA A 78 1.90 -0.50 5.16
N SER A 79 0.97 0.44 5.19
CA SER A 79 0.57 1.21 4.02
C SER A 79 1.45 2.43 3.77
N PHE A 80 1.87 3.13 4.84
CA PHE A 80 2.43 4.48 4.70
C PHE A 80 3.88 4.65 5.13
N LYS A 81 4.46 3.67 5.83
CA LYS A 81 5.87 3.74 6.24
C LYS A 81 6.68 2.82 5.32
N PRO A 82 7.44 3.36 4.34
CA PRO A 82 8.17 2.55 3.38
C PRO A 82 9.42 1.89 3.97
N ASP A 83 9.81 2.26 5.21
CA ASP A 83 10.95 1.70 5.91
C ASP A 83 10.48 0.87 7.12
N LEU A 84 10.92 -0.39 7.19
CA LEU A 84 10.58 -1.29 8.31
C LEU A 84 11.09 -0.80 9.66
N LYS A 85 12.17 -0.01 9.68
CA LYS A 85 12.69 0.60 10.92
C LYS A 85 11.63 1.42 11.66
N ASP A 86 10.65 1.96 10.92
CA ASP A 86 9.59 2.82 11.46
C ASP A 86 8.35 2.01 11.89
N TRP A 87 8.33 0.68 11.70
CA TRP A 87 7.22 -0.19 12.08
C TRP A 87 7.40 -0.69 13.51
N ARG A 88 6.57 -0.19 14.43
CA ARG A 88 6.67 -0.51 15.87
C ARG A 88 5.87 -1.75 16.26
N THR A 89 4.87 -2.10 15.45
CA THR A 89 3.88 -3.16 15.73
C THR A 89 4.36 -4.58 15.41
N ILE A 90 5.52 -4.74 14.77
CA ILE A 90 6.04 -6.03 14.30
C ILE A 90 7.38 -6.39 14.97
N ASP A 91 7.66 -7.69 15.09
CA ASP A 91 8.98 -8.21 15.42
C ASP A 91 9.79 -8.33 14.13
N HIS A 92 10.71 -7.39 13.90
CA HIS A 92 11.41 -7.22 12.62
C HIS A 92 12.15 -8.50 12.18
N GLY A 93 12.65 -9.28 13.14
CA GLY A 93 13.44 -10.48 12.84
C GLY A 93 12.61 -11.71 12.52
N LYS A 94 11.30 -11.69 12.80
CA LYS A 94 10.42 -12.86 12.70
C LYS A 94 9.14 -12.63 11.93
N TYR A 95 8.75 -11.38 11.70
CA TYR A 95 7.47 -11.03 11.11
C TYR A 95 7.24 -11.71 9.76
N THR A 96 6.14 -12.45 9.69
CA THR A 96 5.60 -12.98 8.45
C THR A 96 4.09 -12.76 8.36
N PHE A 97 3.58 -12.64 7.14
CA PHE A 97 2.16 -12.52 6.85
C PHE A 97 1.73 -13.53 5.79
N ALA A 98 0.68 -14.29 6.08
CA ALA A 98 0.10 -15.29 5.20
C ALA A 98 -1.40 -15.07 5.06
N ILE A 99 -1.96 -15.56 3.95
CA ILE A 99 -3.40 -15.61 3.70
C ILE A 99 -3.81 -17.06 3.49
N ASN A 100 -4.92 -17.45 4.13
CA ASN A 100 -5.57 -18.74 3.94
C ASN A 100 -4.63 -19.95 4.11
N GLY A 101 -3.63 -19.87 4.99
CA GLY A 101 -2.64 -20.94 5.19
C GLY A 101 -1.62 -21.10 4.05
N GLY A 102 -1.50 -20.09 3.17
CA GLY A 102 -0.49 -20.04 2.13
C GLY A 102 0.93 -19.76 2.64
N GLU A 103 1.88 -19.64 1.71
CA GLU A 103 3.29 -19.39 2.05
C GLU A 103 3.48 -18.04 2.77
N PRO A 104 4.11 -18.02 3.96
CA PRO A 104 4.35 -16.78 4.69
C PRO A 104 5.26 -15.81 3.91
N GLN A 105 4.81 -14.56 3.80
CA GLN A 105 5.54 -13.48 3.14
C GLN A 105 6.22 -12.56 4.17
N THR A 106 7.40 -12.04 3.84
CA THR A 106 8.13 -11.10 4.71
C THR A 106 7.58 -9.69 4.63
N ALA A 107 7.94 -8.83 5.60
CA ALA A 107 7.56 -7.42 5.56
C ALA A 107 8.16 -6.68 4.35
N GLU A 108 9.39 -7.03 3.93
CA GLU A 108 10.04 -6.46 2.75
C GLU A 108 9.28 -6.81 1.46
N HIS A 109 8.79 -8.05 1.36
CA HIS A 109 7.94 -8.45 0.25
C HIS A 109 6.66 -7.62 0.24
N MET A 110 5.99 -7.50 1.39
CA MET A 110 4.76 -6.71 1.53
C MET A 110 4.97 -5.23 1.16
N LEU A 111 6.08 -4.62 1.57
CA LEU A 111 6.43 -3.25 1.19
C LEU A 111 6.61 -3.06 -0.31
N LYS A 112 7.21 -4.07 -0.97
CA LYS A 112 7.48 -4.05 -2.41
C LYS A 112 6.21 -4.21 -3.23
N VAL A 113 5.34 -5.15 -2.88
CA VAL A 113 4.15 -5.47 -3.69
C VAL A 113 2.92 -4.65 -3.28
N GLY A 114 2.84 -4.23 -2.02
CA GLY A 114 1.69 -3.58 -1.42
C GLY A 114 0.73 -4.55 -0.75
N THR A 115 -0.03 -4.06 0.23
CA THR A 115 -0.95 -4.88 1.04
C THR A 115 -2.03 -5.56 0.21
N TYR A 116 -2.64 -4.89 -0.77
CA TYR A 116 -3.64 -5.50 -1.67
C TYR A 116 -3.06 -6.66 -2.48
N ASN A 117 -1.88 -6.47 -3.07
CA ASN A 117 -1.19 -7.50 -3.85
C ASN A 117 -0.69 -8.67 -3.01
N ALA A 118 -0.40 -8.43 -1.73
CA ALA A 118 -0.02 -9.48 -0.79
C ALA A 118 -1.23 -10.28 -0.26
N ILE A 119 -2.45 -9.74 -0.37
CA ILE A 119 -3.65 -10.31 0.25
C ILE A 119 -4.61 -10.95 -0.77
N LEU A 120 -4.65 -10.45 -2.00
CA LEU A 120 -5.62 -10.88 -3.02
C LEU A 120 -4.96 -11.78 -4.07
N ASP A 121 -5.41 -13.03 -4.14
CA ASP A 121 -5.01 -13.95 -5.21
C ASP A 121 -5.56 -13.53 -6.58
N GLU A 122 -4.87 -13.97 -7.63
CA GLU A 122 -5.32 -13.80 -9.01
C GLU A 122 -6.68 -14.44 -9.25
N ASN A 123 -7.57 -13.66 -9.85
CA ASN A 123 -8.91 -14.08 -10.20
C ASN A 123 -9.43 -13.33 -11.45
N GLU A 124 -10.69 -13.55 -11.81
CA GLU A 124 -11.32 -12.95 -12.99
C GLU A 124 -11.56 -11.43 -12.87
N TYR A 125 -11.42 -10.85 -11.67
CA TYR A 125 -11.56 -9.43 -11.39
C TYR A 125 -10.22 -8.73 -11.17
N TYR A 126 -9.26 -9.41 -10.54
CA TYR A 126 -8.02 -8.81 -10.05
C TYR A 126 -6.79 -9.72 -10.24
N SER A 127 -5.64 -9.14 -10.53
CA SER A 127 -4.35 -9.83 -10.54
C SER A 127 -3.24 -8.95 -9.95
N PRO A 128 -2.52 -9.43 -8.93
CA PRO A 128 -1.29 -8.81 -8.45
C PRO A 128 -0.17 -8.76 -9.50
N ALA A 129 -0.15 -9.66 -10.49
CA ALA A 129 0.85 -9.62 -11.55
C ALA A 129 0.61 -8.46 -12.54
N ASN A 130 -0.64 -8.02 -12.67
CA ASN A 130 -1.06 -6.94 -13.59
C ASN A 130 -1.35 -5.61 -12.86
N SER A 131 -1.13 -5.54 -11.55
CA SER A 131 -1.37 -4.36 -10.72
C SER A 131 -0.15 -4.07 -9.84
N ASP A 132 0.32 -2.83 -9.84
CA ASP A 132 1.37 -2.37 -8.93
C ASP A 132 0.79 -1.77 -7.63
N PHE A 133 1.66 -1.33 -6.73
CA PHE A 133 1.24 -0.66 -5.50
C PHE A 133 0.31 0.52 -5.78
N SER A 134 0.65 1.42 -6.71
CA SER A 134 -0.13 2.65 -6.93
C SER A 134 -1.50 2.35 -7.52
N SER A 135 -1.56 1.55 -8.58
CA SER A 135 -2.79 1.17 -9.29
C SER A 135 -3.75 0.38 -8.40
N SER A 136 -3.27 -0.59 -7.62
CA SER A 136 -4.11 -1.34 -6.68
C SER A 136 -4.73 -0.42 -5.62
N HIS A 137 -3.94 0.50 -5.07
CA HIS A 137 -4.43 1.49 -4.11
C HIS A 137 -5.44 2.45 -4.74
N LYS A 138 -5.17 2.92 -5.96
CA LYS A 138 -6.06 3.79 -6.72
C LYS A 138 -7.40 3.09 -7.00
N THR A 139 -7.39 1.83 -7.42
CA THR A 139 -8.58 1.01 -7.67
C THR A 139 -9.50 0.98 -6.45
N PHE A 140 -9.00 0.47 -5.32
CA PHE A 140 -9.85 0.22 -4.15
C PHE A 140 -10.25 1.53 -3.43
N LYS A 141 -9.33 2.50 -3.35
CA LYS A 141 -9.63 3.82 -2.73
C LYS A 141 -10.69 4.59 -3.49
N ARG A 142 -10.60 4.62 -4.83
CA ARG A 142 -11.60 5.32 -5.64
C ARG A 142 -12.95 4.67 -5.47
N MET A 143 -13.01 3.34 -5.56
CA MET A 143 -14.25 2.58 -5.42
C MET A 143 -14.89 2.75 -4.03
N MET A 144 -14.10 2.61 -2.96
CA MET A 144 -14.55 2.68 -1.57
C MET A 144 -13.71 3.68 -0.77
N PRO A 145 -14.09 4.98 -0.76
CA PRO A 145 -13.31 6.00 -0.07
C PRO A 145 -13.19 5.79 1.43
N THR A 146 -14.13 5.07 2.05
CA THR A 146 -14.11 4.67 3.46
C THR A 146 -14.31 3.17 3.54
N PHE A 147 -13.36 2.46 4.13
CA PHE A 147 -13.45 1.04 4.40
C PHE A 147 -13.07 0.87 5.88
N ALA A 148 -14.06 0.65 6.75
CA ALA A 148 -13.86 0.55 8.20
C ALA A 148 -13.57 -0.90 8.60
N TRP A 149 -12.82 -1.09 9.69
CA TRP A 149 -12.44 -2.40 10.19
C TRP A 149 -12.68 -2.50 11.71
N GLU A 150 -13.24 -3.62 12.18
CA GLU A 150 -13.52 -3.89 13.60
C GLU A 150 -13.19 -5.34 13.98
N VAL A 151 -12.87 -5.54 15.27
CA VAL A 151 -12.81 -6.87 15.87
C VAL A 151 -14.23 -7.28 16.29
N ILE A 152 -14.65 -8.47 15.86
CA ILE A 152 -15.95 -9.04 16.22
C ILE A 152 -15.84 -9.84 17.52
N GLU A 153 -14.85 -10.72 17.61
CA GLU A 153 -14.68 -11.62 18.74
C GLU A 153 -13.23 -12.07 18.85
N VAL A 154 -12.73 -12.27 20.07
CA VAL A 154 -11.40 -12.83 20.33
C VAL A 154 -11.55 -14.20 20.99
N TYR A 155 -10.96 -15.22 20.37
CA TYR A 155 -11.05 -16.62 20.79
C TYR A 155 -9.87 -17.06 21.67
N SER A 156 -8.69 -16.43 21.51
CA SER A 156 -7.50 -16.74 22.31
C SER A 156 -6.63 -15.50 22.53
N GLY A 157 -5.91 -15.47 23.65
CA GLY A 157 -4.94 -14.41 23.99
C GLY A 157 -3.48 -14.81 23.68
N PRO A 158 -2.52 -13.92 23.93
CA PRO A 158 -1.10 -14.17 23.67
C PRO A 158 -0.59 -15.47 24.33
N PRO A 159 0.40 -16.17 23.73
CA PRO A 159 1.21 -15.74 22.59
C PRO A 159 0.55 -15.97 21.23
N THR A 160 -0.54 -16.74 21.14
CA THR A 160 -1.27 -16.98 19.88
C THR A 160 -2.68 -16.44 20.00
N VAL A 161 -2.88 -15.24 19.45
CA VAL A 161 -4.15 -14.52 19.45
C VAL A 161 -4.96 -14.92 18.23
N THR A 162 -6.18 -15.40 18.44
CA THR A 162 -7.11 -15.74 17.36
C THR A 162 -8.35 -14.89 17.49
N PHE A 163 -8.77 -14.23 16.42
CA PHE A 163 -9.92 -13.32 16.47
C PHE A 163 -10.67 -13.28 15.15
N LYS A 164 -11.98 -13.08 15.25
CA LYS A 164 -12.87 -12.79 14.12
C LYS A 164 -12.93 -11.28 13.90
N TRP A 165 -12.94 -10.86 12.65
CA TRP A 165 -13.00 -9.45 12.27
C TRP A 165 -14.01 -9.21 11.15
N ARG A 166 -14.33 -7.94 10.95
CA ARG A 166 -15.18 -7.45 9.87
C ARG A 166 -14.54 -6.21 9.24
N HIS A 167 -14.57 -6.13 7.91
CA HIS A 167 -14.17 -4.97 7.14
C HIS A 167 -15.35 -4.57 6.24
N TRP A 168 -15.77 -3.31 6.27
CA TRP A 168 -16.94 -2.88 5.52
C TRP A 168 -16.82 -1.46 4.98
N GLY A 169 -17.52 -1.19 3.88
CA GLY A 169 -17.56 0.12 3.25
C GLY A 169 -18.73 0.24 2.29
N THR A 170 -18.75 1.33 1.54
CA THR A 170 -19.76 1.58 0.51
C THR A 170 -19.08 1.74 -0.84
N MET A 171 -19.56 1.01 -1.85
CA MET A 171 -19.09 1.15 -3.22
C MET A 171 -19.65 2.45 -3.82
N LYS A 172 -18.92 3.55 -3.64
CA LYS A 172 -19.35 4.90 -4.07
C LYS A 172 -19.06 5.17 -5.53
N ASN A 173 -18.00 4.57 -6.08
CA ASN A 173 -17.57 4.77 -7.46
C ASN A 173 -17.34 3.43 -8.15
N ASP A 174 -17.20 3.48 -9.48
CA ASP A 174 -16.94 2.30 -10.31
C ASP A 174 -15.66 1.60 -9.86
N TYR A 175 -15.70 0.27 -9.86
CA TYR A 175 -14.50 -0.56 -9.77
C TYR A 175 -13.80 -0.53 -11.12
N VAL A 176 -12.48 -0.29 -11.13
CA VAL A 176 -11.64 -0.42 -12.32
C VAL A 176 -10.36 -1.13 -11.91
N GLY A 177 -10.09 -2.29 -12.48
CA GLY A 177 -8.90 -3.10 -12.17
C GLY A 177 -8.43 -3.92 -13.36
N PHE A 178 -7.43 -4.76 -13.15
CA PHE A 178 -6.91 -5.69 -14.16
C PHE A 178 -7.00 -7.13 -13.65
N ASN A 179 -7.55 -8.04 -14.46
CA ASN A 179 -7.70 -9.44 -14.07
C ASN A 179 -6.47 -10.30 -14.40
N ASN A 180 -6.57 -11.60 -14.10
CA ASN A 180 -5.54 -12.61 -14.40
C ASN A 180 -5.20 -12.79 -15.89
N LYS A 181 -6.01 -12.25 -16.80
CA LYS A 181 -5.73 -12.23 -18.25
C LYS A 181 -5.11 -10.92 -18.72
N GLY A 182 -4.90 -9.97 -17.81
CA GLY A 182 -4.47 -8.61 -18.11
C GLY A 182 -5.57 -7.75 -18.72
N GLU A 183 -6.83 -8.19 -18.69
CA GLU A 183 -7.97 -7.40 -19.21
C GLU A 183 -8.37 -6.35 -18.18
N LYS A 184 -8.73 -5.15 -18.66
CA LYS A 184 -9.30 -4.11 -17.81
C LYS A 184 -10.74 -4.51 -17.47
N VAL A 185 -10.99 -4.71 -16.19
CA VAL A 185 -12.31 -5.05 -15.63
C VAL A 185 -12.94 -3.78 -15.09
N THR A 186 -14.20 -3.54 -15.45
CA THR A 186 -15.00 -2.46 -14.85
C THR A 186 -16.32 -3.01 -14.31
N ALA A 187 -16.65 -2.64 -13.07
CA ALA A 187 -17.98 -2.86 -12.48
C ALA A 187 -18.58 -1.52 -12.06
N LYS A 188 -19.85 -1.30 -12.41
CA LYS A 188 -20.55 -0.04 -12.13
C LYS A 188 -20.87 0.10 -10.65
N ALA A 189 -20.70 1.31 -10.12
CA ALA A 189 -21.06 1.63 -8.75
C ALA A 189 -22.54 1.36 -8.52
N HIS A 190 -22.84 0.49 -7.55
CA HIS A 190 -24.22 0.22 -7.13
C HIS A 190 -24.58 0.93 -5.82
N GLY A 191 -23.64 1.66 -5.19
CA GLY A 191 -23.89 2.42 -3.96
C GLY A 191 -24.15 1.56 -2.72
N GLY A 192 -24.08 0.24 -2.85
CA GLY A 192 -24.37 -0.72 -1.78
C GLY A 192 -23.18 -0.98 -0.86
N PRO A 193 -23.41 -1.73 0.23
CA PRO A 193 -22.35 -2.13 1.13
C PRO A 193 -21.44 -3.17 0.49
N ILE A 194 -20.15 -3.07 0.80
CA ILE A 194 -19.18 -4.16 0.66
C ILE A 194 -18.82 -4.55 2.09
N ASP A 195 -19.05 -5.80 2.47
CA ASP A 195 -18.90 -6.29 3.83
C ASP A 195 -18.24 -7.67 3.82
N ILE A 196 -17.02 -7.75 4.35
CA ILE A 196 -16.24 -8.98 4.41
C ILE A 196 -15.90 -9.30 5.85
N THR A 197 -15.86 -10.59 6.15
CA THR A 197 -15.46 -11.10 7.47
C THR A 197 -14.41 -12.17 7.30
N GLY A 198 -13.62 -12.36 8.34
CA GLY A 198 -12.60 -13.39 8.37
C GLY A 198 -12.13 -13.67 9.79
N ILE A 199 -11.14 -14.54 9.88
CA ILE A 199 -10.48 -14.91 11.13
C ILE A 199 -8.98 -14.69 10.93
N THR A 200 -8.31 -14.17 11.94
CA THR A 200 -6.85 -14.05 11.94
C THR A 200 -6.28 -14.84 13.12
N VAL A 201 -5.22 -15.60 12.86
CA VAL A 201 -4.37 -16.24 13.86
C VAL A 201 -3.05 -15.48 13.85
N ALA A 202 -2.68 -14.88 14.97
CA ALA A 202 -1.47 -14.08 15.11
C ALA A 202 -0.62 -14.57 16.29
N THR A 203 0.62 -14.96 16.03
CA THR A 203 1.64 -15.15 17.05
C THR A 203 2.31 -13.82 17.36
N VAL A 204 2.43 -13.51 18.66
CA VAL A 204 3.07 -12.28 19.16
C VAL A 204 4.16 -12.59 20.18
N ASN A 205 5.14 -11.71 20.29
CA ASN A 205 6.17 -11.77 21.33
C ASN A 205 5.67 -11.21 22.68
N GLU A 206 6.54 -11.17 23.70
CA GLU A 206 6.21 -10.64 25.03
C GLU A 206 5.84 -9.15 25.03
N ALA A 207 6.34 -8.39 24.05
CA ALA A 207 5.97 -6.99 23.82
C ALA A 207 4.71 -6.83 22.96
N VAL A 208 4.02 -7.93 22.64
CA VAL A 208 2.81 -7.98 21.80
C VAL A 208 3.07 -7.46 20.37
N GLN A 209 4.31 -7.63 19.88
CA GLN A 209 4.64 -7.38 18.48
C GLN A 209 4.34 -8.61 17.63
N LEU A 210 3.84 -8.39 16.42
CA LEU A 210 3.47 -9.46 15.49
C LEU A 210 4.72 -10.22 15.00
N GLN A 211 4.69 -11.55 15.15
CA GLN A 211 5.72 -12.47 14.64
C GLN A 211 5.21 -13.29 13.46
N ALA A 212 4.02 -13.88 13.55
CA ALA A 212 3.44 -14.62 12.43
C ALA A 212 1.95 -14.32 12.36
N VAL A 213 1.46 -13.86 11.22
CA VAL A 213 0.07 -13.52 11.01
C VAL A 213 -0.46 -14.35 9.87
N ASP A 214 -1.56 -15.04 10.08
CA ASP A 214 -2.28 -15.76 9.04
C ASP A 214 -3.76 -15.37 9.08
N THR A 215 -4.23 -14.80 7.96
CA THR A 215 -5.60 -14.29 7.84
C THR A 215 -6.42 -15.12 6.87
N TYR A 216 -7.55 -15.60 7.35
CA TYR A 216 -8.47 -16.50 6.66
C TYR A 216 -9.75 -15.78 6.30
N PHE A 217 -10.07 -15.70 5.00
CA PHE A 217 -11.30 -15.12 4.48
C PHE A 217 -11.54 -15.58 3.03
N ASP A 218 -12.77 -15.41 2.52
CA ASP A 218 -13.06 -15.64 1.10
C ASP A 218 -12.77 -14.36 0.29
N PRO A 219 -11.66 -14.29 -0.48
CA PRO A 219 -11.35 -13.11 -1.28
C PRO A 219 -12.41 -12.82 -2.36
N MET A 220 -13.13 -13.85 -2.82
CA MET A 220 -14.19 -13.68 -3.80
C MET A 220 -15.46 -13.07 -3.21
N THR A 221 -15.66 -13.10 -1.89
CA THR A 221 -16.83 -12.47 -1.25
C THR A 221 -16.85 -10.96 -1.50
N MET A 222 -15.70 -10.30 -1.54
CA MET A 222 -15.62 -8.89 -1.92
C MET A 222 -16.03 -8.68 -3.39
N PHE A 223 -15.44 -9.44 -4.31
CA PHE A 223 -15.71 -9.27 -5.74
C PHE A 223 -17.14 -9.61 -6.15
N LYS A 224 -17.75 -10.62 -5.53
CA LYS A 224 -19.18 -10.95 -5.68
C LYS A 224 -20.08 -9.79 -5.25
N GLN A 225 -19.65 -8.99 -4.28
CA GLN A 225 -20.39 -7.79 -3.85
C GLN A 225 -20.11 -6.58 -4.75
N ILE A 226 -18.88 -6.45 -5.28
CA ILE A 226 -18.52 -5.41 -6.26
C ILE A 226 -19.31 -5.58 -7.57
N ALA A 227 -19.47 -6.82 -8.01
CA ALA A 227 -20.10 -7.18 -9.28
C ALA A 227 -21.17 -8.26 -9.08
N PRO A 228 -22.30 -7.95 -8.41
CA PRO A 228 -23.34 -8.94 -8.11
C PRO A 228 -24.01 -9.51 -9.36
N GLU A 229 -23.98 -8.75 -10.46
CA GLU A 229 -24.49 -9.16 -11.78
C GLU A 229 -23.37 -9.66 -12.72
N GLY A 230 -22.13 -9.78 -12.21
CA GLY A 230 -20.95 -10.15 -12.98
C GLY A 230 -20.22 -8.95 -13.63
N ILE A 231 -19.14 -9.25 -14.35
CA ILE A 231 -18.28 -8.24 -14.98
C ILE A 231 -19.02 -7.57 -16.14
N VAL A 232 -19.16 -6.24 -16.07
CA VAL A 232 -19.92 -5.47 -17.06
C VAL A 232 -19.08 -5.20 -18.31
N ASN A 233 -17.79 -4.90 -18.17
CA ASN A 233 -16.89 -4.63 -19.29
C ASN A 233 -15.54 -5.35 -19.13
N LEU A 234 -15.16 -6.11 -20.16
CA LEU A 234 -13.83 -6.68 -20.35
C LEU A 234 -13.18 -5.98 -21.54
N GLU A 235 -12.24 -5.08 -21.27
CA GLU A 235 -11.45 -4.45 -22.34
C GLU A 235 -10.10 -5.17 -22.44
N PRO A 236 -9.78 -5.84 -23.56
CA PRO A 236 -8.50 -6.50 -23.75
C PRO A 236 -7.37 -5.46 -23.77
N VAL A 237 -6.33 -5.69 -22.99
CA VAL A 237 -5.12 -4.85 -23.01
C VAL A 237 -4.16 -5.41 -24.06
N PRO A 238 -3.62 -4.58 -24.97
CA PRO A 238 -2.62 -5.03 -25.94
C PRO A 238 -1.41 -5.64 -25.23
N LYS A 239 -0.91 -6.78 -25.72
CA LYS A 239 0.24 -7.51 -25.12
C LYS A 239 1.54 -6.69 -25.10
N ASP A 240 1.64 -5.67 -25.96
CA ASP A 240 2.80 -4.79 -26.10
C ASP A 240 2.64 -3.49 -25.30
N ASN A 241 1.84 -3.50 -24.22
CA ASN A 241 1.60 -2.31 -23.41
C ASN A 241 2.87 -1.89 -22.68
N THR A 242 3.45 -0.75 -23.07
CA THR A 242 4.65 -0.18 -22.43
C THR A 242 4.29 0.79 -21.28
N LEU A 243 3.00 0.97 -20.98
CA LEU A 243 2.51 1.89 -19.96
C LEU A 243 2.47 1.20 -18.58
N ALA A 244 2.87 1.93 -17.54
CA ALA A 244 2.73 1.46 -16.17
C ALA A 244 1.23 1.22 -15.83
N PRO A 245 0.90 0.20 -15.01
CA PRO A 245 -0.49 -0.08 -14.61
C PRO A 245 -1.24 1.13 -14.07
N ASP A 246 -0.57 2.00 -13.32
CA ASP A 246 -1.16 3.20 -12.71
C ASP A 246 -1.53 4.31 -13.71
N ASP A 247 -0.79 4.43 -14.81
CA ASP A 247 -1.16 5.31 -15.92
C ASP A 247 -2.30 4.68 -16.73
N ALA A 248 -2.18 3.38 -16.98
CA ALA A 248 -3.11 2.66 -17.83
C ALA A 248 -4.52 2.69 -17.24
N ILE A 249 -4.69 2.52 -15.93
CA ILE A 249 -6.00 2.37 -15.26
C ILE A 249 -6.99 3.50 -15.60
N ASP A 250 -6.51 4.74 -15.74
CA ASP A 250 -7.32 5.94 -16.00
C ASP A 250 -7.62 6.16 -17.49
N MET A 251 -6.94 5.44 -18.39
CA MET A 251 -7.09 5.60 -19.83
C MET A 251 -8.16 4.68 -20.43
N SER A 252 -8.90 5.19 -21.39
CA SER A 252 -9.76 4.40 -22.30
C SER A 252 -8.93 3.57 -23.27
N MET A 253 -9.52 2.55 -23.89
CA MET A 253 -8.87 1.79 -24.97
C MET A 253 -8.34 2.67 -26.10
N ALA A 254 -9.07 3.71 -26.50
CA ALA A 254 -8.66 4.61 -27.58
C ALA A 254 -7.42 5.43 -27.19
N GLU A 255 -7.39 5.95 -25.96
CA GLU A 255 -6.24 6.69 -25.42
C GLU A 255 -5.04 5.78 -25.23
N ARG A 256 -5.24 4.54 -24.73
CA ARG A 256 -4.16 3.54 -24.60
C ARG A 256 -3.58 3.14 -25.94
N LYS A 257 -4.44 2.91 -26.94
CA LYS A 257 -3.99 2.57 -28.30
C LYS A 257 -3.17 3.71 -28.90
N LEU A 258 -3.64 4.94 -28.78
CA LEU A 258 -2.92 6.12 -29.24
C LEU A 258 -1.58 6.29 -28.50
N ALA A 259 -1.55 6.10 -27.18
CA ALA A 259 -0.33 6.23 -26.39
C ALA A 259 0.69 5.12 -26.68
N ASN A 260 0.24 3.88 -26.86
CA ASN A 260 1.11 2.77 -27.28
C ASN A 260 1.62 2.97 -28.71
N GLU A 261 0.78 3.44 -29.64
CA GLU A 261 1.23 3.83 -31.00
C GLU A 261 2.23 4.99 -30.94
N THR A 262 2.03 5.96 -30.04
CA THR A 262 2.94 7.11 -29.86
C THR A 262 4.27 6.70 -29.22
N ASN A 263 4.26 5.79 -28.25
CA ASN A 263 5.47 5.26 -27.62
C ASN A 263 6.22 4.32 -28.55
N ALA A 264 5.52 3.43 -29.25
CA ALA A 264 6.09 2.61 -30.31
C ALA A 264 6.64 3.49 -31.45
N ALA A 265 6.00 4.60 -31.80
CA ALA A 265 6.51 5.56 -32.77
C ALA A 265 7.64 6.46 -32.22
N LYS A 266 7.80 6.60 -30.90
CA LYS A 266 8.99 7.21 -30.27
C LYS A 266 10.18 6.27 -30.35
N ASP A 267 9.98 4.98 -30.12
CA ASP A 267 11.01 3.94 -30.28
C ASP A 267 11.34 3.65 -31.76
N ASN A 268 10.33 3.74 -32.64
CA ASN A 268 10.47 3.60 -34.09
C ASN A 268 10.56 4.96 -34.82
N ARG A 269 10.98 6.05 -34.18
CA ARG A 269 11.44 7.18 -35.00
C ARG A 269 12.67 6.67 -35.75
N PRO A 270 12.68 6.56 -37.10
CA PRO A 270 13.97 6.62 -37.76
C PRO A 270 14.60 7.92 -37.28
N ASP A 271 15.84 7.90 -36.81
CA ASP A 271 16.57 9.07 -36.38
C ASP A 271 16.20 10.27 -37.27
N VAL A 272 15.35 11.17 -36.79
CA VAL A 272 15.10 12.48 -37.43
C VAL A 272 16.28 13.39 -37.09
N VAL A 273 17.47 12.82 -37.29
CA VAL A 273 18.82 13.37 -37.20
C VAL A 273 19.56 13.04 -38.50
N VAL A 274 18.98 12.24 -39.41
CA VAL A 274 19.50 12.11 -40.78
C VAL A 274 19.01 13.29 -41.62
N GLY A 275 19.75 14.40 -41.56
CA GLY A 275 19.56 15.54 -42.48
C GLY A 275 19.68 16.94 -41.87
N ARG A 276 19.81 17.08 -40.54
CA ARG A 276 20.11 18.37 -39.91
C ARG A 276 21.62 18.60 -39.84
N PRO A 277 22.13 19.81 -40.08
CA PRO A 277 23.55 20.12 -39.88
C PRO A 277 23.95 19.80 -38.44
N GLY A 278 25.14 19.22 -38.25
CA GLY A 278 25.63 18.82 -36.92
C GLY A 278 25.64 19.95 -35.90
N GLU A 279 25.74 21.22 -36.34
CA GLU A 279 25.64 22.40 -35.48
C GLU A 279 24.25 22.62 -34.85
N GLU A 280 23.17 22.06 -35.40
CA GLU A 280 21.79 22.26 -34.92
C GLU A 280 21.37 21.22 -33.87
N VAL A 281 21.96 20.02 -33.94
CA VAL A 281 21.72 18.90 -33.01
C VAL A 281 22.73 18.85 -31.86
N HIS A 282 23.90 19.47 -32.04
CA HIS A 282 24.89 19.65 -30.98
C HIS A 282 25.22 21.15 -30.85
N PRO A 283 24.57 21.89 -29.94
CA PRO A 283 24.82 23.33 -29.74
C PRO A 283 26.18 23.63 -29.09
N HIS A 284 27.04 22.62 -28.97
CA HIS A 284 28.35 22.72 -28.33
C HIS A 284 29.45 22.90 -29.38
N PRO A 285 30.49 23.72 -29.09
CA PRO A 285 31.65 23.82 -29.96
C PRO A 285 32.30 22.44 -30.18
N LYS A 286 32.68 22.12 -31.42
CA LYS A 286 33.27 20.81 -31.82
C LYS A 286 34.54 20.41 -31.04
N ASP A 287 35.11 21.32 -30.26
CA ASP A 287 36.29 21.10 -29.43
C ASP A 287 35.98 20.74 -27.96
N MET A 288 34.71 20.68 -27.55
CA MET A 288 34.30 20.29 -26.19
C MET A 288 34.80 18.89 -25.80
N GLU A 289 34.80 17.94 -26.73
CA GLU A 289 35.30 16.57 -26.46
C GLU A 289 36.80 16.54 -26.16
N LYS A 290 37.59 17.52 -26.65
CA LYS A 290 39.02 17.63 -26.32
C LYS A 290 39.26 18.08 -24.88
N GLN A 291 38.27 18.73 -24.26
CA GLN A 291 38.32 19.09 -22.83
C GLN A 291 37.99 17.90 -21.92
N TRP A 292 37.46 16.81 -22.47
CA TRP A 292 36.98 15.65 -21.73
C TRP A 292 37.86 14.42 -21.97
N GLN A 293 38.91 14.26 -21.18
CA GLN A 293 39.77 13.07 -21.19
C GLN A 293 39.87 12.43 -19.80
N PRO A 294 38.83 11.70 -19.35
CA PRO A 294 38.89 10.99 -18.08
C PRO A 294 39.92 9.85 -18.15
N LYS A 295 40.68 9.67 -17.07
CA LYS A 295 41.64 8.57 -16.95
C LYS A 295 40.90 7.25 -16.62
N PRO A 296 41.48 6.07 -16.95
CA PRO A 296 40.90 4.79 -16.55
C PRO A 296 40.62 4.75 -15.05
N GLY A 297 39.36 4.48 -14.68
CA GLY A 297 38.89 4.43 -13.29
C GLY A 297 38.27 5.71 -12.73
N GLN A 298 38.19 6.80 -13.51
CA GLN A 298 37.54 8.04 -13.08
C GLN A 298 36.03 7.99 -13.40
N ALA A 299 35.18 7.90 -12.37
CA ALA A 299 33.76 8.19 -12.52
C ALA A 299 33.58 9.69 -12.73
N VAL A 300 32.84 10.07 -13.78
CA VAL A 300 32.55 11.46 -14.07
C VAL A 300 31.05 11.65 -14.07
N ALA A 301 30.56 12.49 -13.17
CA ALA A 301 29.19 12.96 -13.12
C ALA A 301 29.12 14.38 -13.69
N ALA A 302 28.01 14.71 -14.34
CA ALA A 302 27.75 16.09 -14.72
C ALA A 302 27.75 16.97 -13.44
N PRO A 303 28.42 18.13 -13.45
CA PRO A 303 28.45 18.99 -12.27
C PRO A 303 27.04 19.49 -11.93
N ALA A 304 26.78 19.76 -10.66
CA ALA A 304 25.44 20.06 -10.14
C ALA A 304 24.80 21.32 -10.76
N ASP A 305 25.62 22.20 -11.34
CA ASP A 305 25.21 23.43 -12.01
C ASP A 305 25.00 23.29 -13.52
N SER A 306 25.24 22.09 -14.08
CA SER A 306 25.06 21.83 -15.51
C SER A 306 23.60 22.02 -15.93
N GLY A 307 23.40 22.48 -17.17
CA GLY A 307 22.06 22.64 -17.75
C GLY A 307 21.28 21.32 -17.77
N GLU A 308 21.99 20.19 -17.92
CA GLU A 308 21.42 18.85 -17.93
C GLU A 308 20.88 18.43 -16.55
N THR A 309 21.63 18.71 -15.47
CA THR A 309 21.17 18.46 -14.10
C THR A 309 19.96 19.33 -13.75
N LYS A 310 19.94 20.60 -14.21
CA LYS A 310 18.81 21.52 -14.00
C LYS A 310 17.55 21.07 -14.73
N LEU A 311 17.64 20.73 -16.02
CA LEU A 311 16.50 20.23 -16.79
C LEU A 311 15.97 18.92 -16.22
N THR A 312 16.84 18.01 -15.79
CA THR A 312 16.42 16.75 -15.16
C THR A 312 15.67 17.00 -13.85
N HIS A 313 16.17 17.91 -13.01
CA HIS A 313 15.50 18.29 -11.77
C HIS A 313 14.16 19.01 -12.01
N GLU A 314 14.08 19.86 -13.04
CA GLU A 314 12.86 20.59 -13.40
C GLU A 314 11.77 19.67 -13.96
N GLU A 315 12.13 18.65 -14.74
CA GLU A 315 11.20 17.62 -15.24
C GLU A 315 10.75 16.66 -14.12
N MET A 316 11.63 16.29 -13.19
CA MET A 316 11.26 15.51 -12.00
C MET A 316 10.38 16.30 -11.00
N SER A 317 10.56 17.62 -10.91
CA SER A 317 9.74 18.45 -10.01
C SER A 317 8.30 18.59 -10.53
N LYS A 318 8.11 18.70 -11.85
CA LYS A 318 6.76 18.77 -12.47
C LYS A 318 5.94 17.48 -12.31
N THR A 319 6.60 16.34 -12.13
CA THR A 319 5.95 15.04 -11.91
C THR A 319 5.52 14.84 -10.45
N LEU A 320 6.13 15.55 -9.50
CA LEU A 320 5.83 15.43 -8.06
C LEU A 320 4.72 16.40 -7.58
N ASP A 321 4.59 17.58 -8.19
CA ASP A 321 3.66 18.62 -7.72
C ASP A 321 2.17 18.36 -8.05
N ASN A 322 1.84 17.33 -8.82
CA ASN A 322 0.51 17.10 -9.38
C ASN A 322 -0.10 15.71 -9.07
N ASP A 323 0.36 15.00 -8.04
CA ASP A 323 -0.29 13.75 -7.63
C ASP A 323 -1.35 13.98 -6.52
N PRO A 324 -2.65 14.06 -6.85
CA PRO A 324 -3.73 14.12 -5.87
C PRO A 324 -4.01 12.79 -5.14
N HIS A 325 -3.24 11.72 -5.38
CA HIS A 325 -3.58 10.36 -4.93
C HIS A 325 -2.93 9.88 -3.62
N GLY A 326 -2.14 10.71 -2.94
CA GLY A 326 -1.38 10.36 -1.72
C GLY A 326 -2.15 10.04 -0.43
N GLU A 327 -3.17 9.16 -0.44
CA GLU A 327 -3.79 8.62 0.78
C GLU A 327 -4.20 7.15 0.57
N CYS A 328 -3.88 6.25 1.51
CA CYS A 328 -4.15 4.80 1.47
C CYS A 328 -5.53 4.41 2.06
N PRO A 329 -6.27 3.49 1.42
CA PRO A 329 -7.65 3.15 1.75
C PRO A 329 -7.95 2.15 2.87
N PHE A 330 -7.00 1.61 3.66
CA PHE A 330 -7.47 0.70 4.72
C PHE A 330 -8.23 1.46 5.82
N LEU A 331 -7.88 2.74 6.12
CA LEU A 331 -8.81 3.67 6.74
C LEU A 331 -8.57 5.18 6.44
N ALA A 332 -7.87 5.60 5.39
CA ALA A 332 -7.84 7.04 5.02
C ALA A 332 -8.96 7.39 4.04
N ALA A 333 -9.73 8.43 4.36
CA ALA A 333 -10.77 8.98 3.50
C ALA A 333 -10.48 10.46 3.23
N GLN A 334 -10.45 10.83 1.95
CA GLN A 334 -10.08 12.17 1.50
C GLN A 334 -11.28 13.12 1.38
N LYS A 335 -10.98 14.43 1.43
CA LYS A 335 -11.82 15.65 1.55
C LYS A 335 -13.13 15.71 0.76
#